data_AF-A0A957RML0-F1
#
_entry.id   AF-A0A957RML0-F1
#
_cell.length_a   1.000
_cell.length_b   1.000
_cell.length_c   1.000
_cell.angle_alpha   90.00
_cell.angle_beta   90.00
_cell.angle_gamma   90.00
#
_symmetry.space_group_name_H-M   'P 1'
#
loop_
_entity.id
_entity.type
_entity.pdbx_description
1 polymer ?
#
loop_
_entity_poly.entity_id
_entity_poly.type
_entity_poly.pdbx_seq_one_letter_code
_entity_poly.pdbx_strand_id
1 'polypeptide(L)'
;TSYSTKPGTVGDTNGDSVTDERIYTGPKTTAVVHTPQGSIQKTVTADELSYGSTIVYTLTVPGQPINATMYNVVVSDTIDSRLQVINVQNGSANGNTVSAAFGSIGANAQQVIVVTAQLPTASPATPGTLITNRGYVLYDKGGLKPSNYVANTIVAPALVVDKQVAQLEAAAGELVDYTVTVRNVGNGRAENLLLTDTLPANMAFEAGTAQLNGAPFAAPSLSGLALPALPGVTTHTLTYKARMVSAESGVRYLNTVQVTGMDSRGLAIPADASARFAADTDADDAASAILYGPLVWDNESIFVAFEDLKNVGWSDWDYNDFIVKIDVARGKTSSGGVAALRLDYEAMARGAAYDHRFLHRLPVFGGGRYTLAVRNA
;
A
#
# COMPACT_ATOMS: atom_id res chain seq x y z
N THR A 1 53.88 -49.55 -20.61
CA THR A 1 54.86 -49.95 -21.65
C THR A 1 55.96 -48.91 -21.68
N SER A 2 57.17 -49.27 -21.23
CA SER A 2 58.31 -48.34 -21.11
C SER A 2 59.39 -48.73 -22.13
N TYR A 3 59.76 -47.80 -23.00
CA TYR A 3 60.91 -47.95 -23.88
C TYR A 3 62.07 -47.09 -23.39
N SER A 4 63.23 -47.74 -23.25
CA SER A 4 64.55 -47.17 -23.03
C SER A 4 65.05 -46.50 -24.30
N THR A 5 65.64 -45.32 -24.20
CA THR A 5 66.57 -44.83 -25.23
C THR A 5 67.85 -44.27 -24.61
N LYS A 6 68.91 -45.09 -24.74
CA LYS A 6 70.36 -44.83 -24.62
C LYS A 6 71.07 -45.21 -23.29
N PRO A 7 71.90 -46.28 -23.31
CA PRO A 7 72.83 -46.61 -22.24
C PRO A 7 74.12 -45.78 -22.36
N GLY A 8 74.48 -45.10 -21.28
CA GLY A 8 75.85 -44.72 -20.97
C GLY A 8 76.11 -45.17 -19.54
N THR A 9 77.09 -46.04 -19.34
CA THR A 9 77.55 -46.47 -18.01
C THR A 9 78.06 -45.25 -17.25
N VAL A 10 77.50 -44.99 -16.06
CA VAL A 10 78.13 -44.05 -15.12
C VAL A 10 79.38 -44.73 -14.61
N GLY A 11 80.50 -44.01 -14.53
CA GLY A 11 81.69 -44.52 -13.86
C GLY A 11 81.36 -44.76 -12.38
N ASP A 12 81.72 -45.94 -11.89
CA ASP A 12 81.69 -46.27 -10.47
C ASP A 12 82.40 -45.16 -9.67
N THR A 13 81.65 -44.45 -8.85
CA THR A 13 82.14 -43.28 -8.11
C THR A 13 82.69 -43.65 -6.73
N ASN A 14 82.48 -44.89 -6.27
CA ASN A 14 82.82 -45.32 -4.91
C ASN A 14 83.87 -46.45 -4.88
N GLY A 15 84.20 -47.04 -6.03
CA GLY A 15 85.25 -48.04 -6.22
C GLY A 15 84.85 -49.47 -5.83
N ASP A 16 83.57 -49.77 -5.64
CA ASP A 16 83.08 -51.07 -5.19
C ASP A 16 82.94 -52.12 -6.32
N SER A 17 83.24 -51.74 -7.57
CA SER A 17 83.20 -52.62 -8.73
C SER A 17 81.81 -53.14 -9.11
N VAL A 18 80.73 -52.60 -8.53
CA VAL A 18 79.35 -52.75 -9.02
C VAL A 18 78.90 -51.44 -9.65
N THR A 19 78.09 -51.51 -10.70
CA THR A 19 77.57 -50.29 -11.34
C THR A 19 76.65 -49.57 -10.38
N ASP A 20 76.98 -48.31 -10.03
CA ASP A 20 76.13 -47.43 -9.23
C ASP A 20 74.69 -47.42 -9.78
N GLU A 21 73.73 -47.90 -8.97
CA GLU A 21 72.32 -47.93 -9.33
C GLU A 21 71.75 -46.51 -9.28
N ARG A 22 71.35 -45.96 -10.43
CA ARG A 22 70.72 -44.63 -10.46
C ARG A 22 69.36 -44.71 -9.77
N ILE A 23 69.29 -44.22 -8.52
CA ILE A 23 68.01 -43.98 -7.84
C ILE A 23 67.34 -42.78 -8.51
N TYR A 24 66.41 -43.07 -9.42
CA TYR A 24 65.52 -42.06 -9.99
C TYR A 24 64.31 -41.89 -9.06
N THR A 25 64.31 -40.86 -8.22
CA THR A 25 63.05 -40.34 -7.66
C THR A 25 62.30 -39.66 -8.79
N GLY A 26 61.36 -40.38 -9.42
CA GLY A 26 60.44 -39.80 -10.38
C GLY A 26 59.66 -38.63 -9.75
N PRO A 27 59.16 -37.67 -10.54
CA PRO A 27 58.36 -36.57 -10.01
C PRO A 27 57.14 -37.13 -9.25
N LYS A 28 57.08 -36.90 -7.93
CA LYS A 28 55.83 -37.05 -7.18
C LYS A 28 54.93 -35.89 -7.57
N THR A 29 53.91 -36.17 -8.38
CA THR A 29 52.80 -35.23 -8.55
C THR A 29 51.79 -35.46 -7.42
N THR A 30 51.52 -34.42 -6.64
CA THR A 30 50.33 -34.36 -5.80
C THR A 30 49.19 -33.88 -6.68
N ALA A 31 48.26 -34.77 -7.04
CA ALA A 31 46.99 -34.36 -7.58
C ALA A 31 46.20 -33.66 -6.46
N VAL A 32 46.23 -32.33 -6.45
CA VAL A 32 45.29 -31.56 -5.63
C VAL A 32 43.92 -31.74 -6.28
N VAL A 33 43.09 -32.60 -5.70
CA VAL A 33 41.69 -32.74 -6.12
C VAL A 33 40.98 -31.46 -5.72
N HIS A 34 40.74 -30.59 -6.70
CA HIS A 34 39.79 -29.49 -6.53
C HIS A 34 38.38 -30.08 -6.61
N THR A 35 37.60 -30.02 -5.53
CA THR A 35 36.16 -30.24 -5.62
C THR A 35 35.52 -29.09 -6.38
N PRO A 36 34.74 -29.33 -7.44
CA PRO A 36 33.90 -28.30 -8.03
C PRO A 36 33.00 -27.69 -6.95
N GLN A 37 32.87 -26.36 -6.95
CA GLN A 37 32.06 -25.67 -5.95
C GLN A 37 30.57 -25.94 -6.20
N GLY A 38 30.05 -26.96 -5.53
CA GLY A 38 28.61 -27.10 -5.32
C GLY A 38 28.05 -25.85 -4.63
N SER A 39 26.91 -25.38 -5.10
CA SER A 39 26.21 -24.19 -4.64
C SER A 39 24.74 -24.51 -4.33
N ILE A 40 23.98 -23.53 -3.85
CA ILE A 40 22.53 -23.66 -3.69
C ILE A 40 21.88 -22.39 -4.22
N GLN A 41 20.84 -22.55 -5.03
CA GLN A 41 20.04 -21.44 -5.56
C GLN A 41 18.66 -21.49 -4.92
N LYS A 42 18.11 -20.32 -4.57
CA LYS A 42 16.77 -20.19 -4.01
C LYS A 42 15.92 -19.26 -4.86
N THR A 43 14.69 -19.65 -5.14
CA THR A 43 13.68 -18.82 -5.79
C THR A 43 12.38 -18.82 -5.00
N VAL A 44 11.50 -17.87 -5.31
CA VAL A 44 10.19 -17.70 -4.68
C VAL A 44 9.15 -17.36 -5.74
N THR A 45 7.89 -17.79 -5.54
CA THR A 45 6.85 -17.69 -6.58
C THR A 45 6.18 -16.32 -6.72
N ALA A 46 6.32 -15.44 -5.73
CA ALA A 46 5.75 -14.10 -5.73
C ALA A 46 6.72 -13.14 -5.04
N ASP A 47 6.57 -11.83 -5.25
CA ASP A 47 7.32 -10.78 -4.53
C ASP A 47 6.49 -10.14 -3.39
N GLU A 48 5.18 -10.39 -3.38
CA GLU A 48 4.24 -9.91 -2.38
C GLU A 48 3.51 -11.07 -1.70
N LEU A 49 3.00 -10.81 -0.49
CA LEU A 49 2.32 -11.82 0.32
C LEU A 49 1.10 -11.22 1.02
N SER A 50 -0.10 -11.72 0.70
CA SER A 50 -1.33 -11.34 1.39
C SER A 50 -1.58 -12.26 2.59
N TYR A 51 -2.26 -11.78 3.63
CA TYR A 51 -2.71 -12.63 4.74
C TYR A 51 -3.44 -13.86 4.22
N GLY A 52 -3.26 -15.03 4.80
CA GLY A 52 -3.86 -16.29 4.36
C GLY A 52 -3.33 -16.88 3.04
N SER A 53 -2.50 -16.15 2.27
CA SER A 53 -1.91 -16.68 1.03
C SER A 53 -0.73 -17.61 1.29
N THR A 54 -0.47 -18.50 0.34
CA THR A 54 0.70 -19.37 0.34
C THR A 54 1.83 -18.78 -0.49
N ILE A 55 3.04 -19.16 -0.13
CA ILE A 55 4.27 -18.85 -0.83
C ILE A 55 5.07 -20.13 -1.02
N VAL A 56 5.73 -20.25 -2.17
CA VAL A 56 6.55 -21.42 -2.47
C VAL A 56 8.00 -20.99 -2.63
N TYR A 57 8.86 -21.54 -1.79
CA TYR A 57 10.31 -21.45 -1.94
C TYR A 57 10.83 -22.70 -2.64
N THR A 58 11.68 -22.51 -3.63
CA THR A 58 12.35 -23.61 -4.34
C THR A 58 13.85 -23.51 -4.11
N LEU A 59 14.45 -24.56 -3.55
CA LEU A 59 15.90 -24.68 -3.37
C LEU A 59 16.45 -25.71 -4.36
N THR A 60 17.45 -25.32 -5.14
CA THR A 60 18.10 -26.19 -6.14
C THR A 60 19.56 -26.43 -5.76
N VAL A 61 19.96 -27.70 -5.69
CA VAL A 61 21.31 -28.13 -5.28
C VAL A 61 21.88 -29.17 -6.26
N PRO A 62 23.07 -28.96 -6.84
CA PRO A 62 23.78 -27.69 -6.88
C PRO A 62 22.94 -26.60 -7.57
N GLY A 63 23.19 -25.31 -7.28
CA GLY A 63 22.40 -24.21 -7.85
C GLY A 63 22.47 -24.10 -9.38
N GLN A 64 23.52 -24.67 -9.97
CA GLN A 64 23.66 -24.97 -11.40
C GLN A 64 24.28 -26.37 -11.53
N PRO A 65 23.99 -27.16 -12.58
CA PRO A 65 24.64 -28.45 -12.78
C PRO A 65 26.16 -28.33 -12.79
N ILE A 66 26.85 -29.24 -12.09
CA ILE A 66 28.31 -29.30 -12.05
C ILE A 66 28.79 -30.67 -12.51
N ASN A 67 29.97 -30.73 -13.13
CA ASN A 67 30.56 -31.97 -13.65
C ASN A 67 31.22 -32.86 -12.57
N ALA A 68 30.73 -32.83 -11.34
CA ALA A 68 31.20 -33.68 -10.25
C ALA A 68 30.07 -34.13 -9.33
N THR A 69 30.27 -35.27 -8.68
CA THR A 69 29.35 -35.80 -7.68
C THR A 69 29.56 -35.09 -6.34
N MET A 70 28.48 -34.57 -5.76
CA MET A 70 28.44 -34.10 -4.37
C MET A 70 28.07 -35.27 -3.46
N TYR A 71 28.74 -35.42 -2.32
CA TYR A 71 28.47 -36.48 -1.34
C TYR A 71 28.05 -35.90 0.01
N ASN A 72 27.24 -36.67 0.75
CA ASN A 72 26.74 -36.32 2.09
C ASN A 72 26.12 -34.91 2.11
N VAL A 73 25.24 -34.66 1.15
CA VAL A 73 24.63 -33.34 0.94
C VAL A 73 23.50 -33.14 1.95
N VAL A 74 23.62 -32.11 2.77
CA VAL A 74 22.60 -31.70 3.75
C VAL A 74 22.15 -30.29 3.42
N VAL A 75 20.85 -30.10 3.23
CA VAL A 75 20.21 -28.80 3.02
C VAL A 75 19.49 -28.41 4.30
N SER A 76 19.64 -27.14 4.70
CA SER A 76 18.94 -26.57 5.85
C SER A 76 18.38 -25.19 5.49
N ASP A 77 17.19 -24.91 6.00
CA ASP A 77 16.48 -23.67 5.72
C ASP A 77 15.51 -23.35 6.86
N THR A 78 15.57 -22.15 7.41
CA THR A 78 14.67 -21.72 8.49
C THR A 78 13.75 -20.64 7.95
N ILE A 79 12.47 -20.97 7.86
CA ILE A 79 11.44 -20.07 7.37
C ILE A 79 11.04 -19.08 8.46
N ASP A 80 10.82 -17.81 8.10
CA ASP A 80 10.41 -16.75 9.02
C ASP A 80 9.23 -17.19 9.91
N SER A 81 9.31 -16.88 11.20
CA SER A 81 8.32 -17.33 12.20
C SER A 81 6.91 -16.78 11.99
N ARG A 82 6.75 -15.75 11.15
CA ARG A 82 5.42 -15.22 10.75
C ARG A 82 4.72 -16.09 9.73
N LEU A 83 5.45 -16.98 9.07
CA LEU A 83 4.90 -17.98 8.15
C LEU A 83 4.73 -19.32 8.87
N GLN A 84 3.91 -20.18 8.30
CA GLN A 84 3.76 -21.57 8.72
C GLN A 84 4.15 -22.48 7.55
N VAL A 85 5.12 -23.37 7.74
CA VAL A 85 5.42 -24.40 6.74
C VAL A 85 4.26 -25.39 6.65
N ILE A 86 3.71 -25.55 5.46
CA ILE A 86 2.57 -26.42 5.16
C ILE A 86 3.05 -27.76 4.60
N ASN A 87 4.01 -27.72 3.68
CA ASN A 87 4.51 -28.89 3.00
C ASN A 87 5.96 -28.72 2.56
N VAL A 88 6.70 -29.82 2.55
CA VAL A 88 8.05 -29.90 1.97
C VAL A 88 8.14 -31.11 1.06
N GLN A 89 8.52 -30.90 -0.20
CA GLN A 89 8.83 -31.97 -1.14
C GLN A 89 10.35 -32.18 -1.20
N ASN A 90 10.79 -33.45 -1.30
CA ASN A 90 12.20 -33.86 -1.26
C ASN A 90 12.96 -33.38 -0.01
N GLY A 91 12.26 -33.32 1.13
CA GLY A 91 12.79 -32.94 2.42
C GLY A 91 11.76 -33.18 3.51
N SER A 92 12.02 -32.65 4.70
CA SER A 92 11.13 -32.66 5.85
C SER A 92 11.17 -31.31 6.57
N ALA A 93 10.20 -31.08 7.43
CA ALA A 93 10.18 -29.92 8.32
C ALA A 93 9.90 -30.33 9.76
N ASN A 94 10.52 -29.62 10.69
CA ASN A 94 10.13 -29.59 12.09
C ASN A 94 9.79 -28.13 12.44
N GLY A 95 8.48 -27.84 12.53
CA GLY A 95 7.99 -26.46 12.54
C GLY A 95 8.46 -25.72 11.27
N ASN A 96 9.11 -24.57 11.46
CA ASN A 96 9.63 -23.76 10.35
C ASN A 96 11.07 -24.12 9.94
N THR A 97 11.68 -25.14 10.55
CA THR A 97 13.01 -25.59 10.15
C THR A 97 12.88 -26.73 9.15
N VAL A 98 13.28 -26.46 7.92
CA VAL A 98 13.30 -27.39 6.80
C VAL A 98 14.68 -28.03 6.68
N SER A 99 14.70 -29.32 6.43
CA SER A 99 15.92 -30.08 6.17
C SER A 99 15.73 -31.10 5.05
N ALA A 100 16.78 -31.34 4.27
CA ALA A 100 16.85 -32.46 3.33
C ALA A 100 18.25 -33.07 3.34
N ALA A 101 18.35 -34.37 3.09
CA ALA A 101 19.64 -35.05 3.02
C ALA A 101 19.69 -35.99 1.81
N PHE A 102 20.81 -35.97 1.10
CA PHE A 102 21.07 -36.83 -0.06
C PHE A 102 22.43 -37.48 0.11
N GLY A 103 22.49 -38.82 0.00
CA GLY A 103 23.76 -39.55 0.08
C GLY A 103 24.73 -39.10 -1.01
N SER A 104 24.22 -38.84 -2.21
CA SER A 104 24.98 -38.19 -3.29
C SER A 104 24.08 -37.49 -4.30
N ILE A 105 24.60 -36.47 -4.97
CA ILE A 105 24.03 -35.85 -6.17
C ILE A 105 25.05 -36.05 -7.29
N GLY A 106 24.70 -36.85 -8.30
CA GLY A 106 25.62 -37.21 -9.39
C GLY A 106 26.06 -36.03 -10.26
N ALA A 107 27.14 -36.21 -11.01
CA ALA A 107 27.60 -35.22 -11.98
C ALA A 107 26.47 -34.82 -12.97
N ASN A 108 26.33 -33.52 -13.19
CA ASN A 108 25.29 -32.87 -14.00
C ASN A 108 23.84 -33.11 -13.53
N ALA A 109 23.64 -33.71 -12.35
CA ALA A 109 22.32 -33.85 -11.73
C ALA A 109 22.06 -32.72 -10.73
N GLN A 110 20.78 -32.51 -10.42
CA GLN A 110 20.33 -31.58 -9.39
C GLN A 110 19.24 -32.24 -8.54
N GLN A 111 19.16 -31.80 -7.29
CA GLN A 111 18.04 -32.04 -6.41
C GLN A 111 17.28 -30.75 -6.19
N VAL A 112 15.96 -30.85 -6.14
CA VAL A 112 15.05 -29.71 -5.97
C VAL A 112 14.19 -29.96 -4.75
N ILE A 113 14.25 -29.04 -3.78
CA ILE A 113 13.44 -29.04 -2.58
C ILE A 113 12.40 -27.94 -2.74
N VAL A 114 11.12 -28.27 -2.58
CA VAL A 114 10.01 -27.31 -2.69
C VAL A 114 9.36 -27.16 -1.33
N VAL A 115 9.37 -25.95 -0.79
CA VAL A 115 8.79 -25.60 0.51
C VAL A 115 7.57 -24.72 0.26
N THR A 116 6.39 -25.21 0.65
CA THR A 116 5.16 -24.42 0.67
C THR A 116 4.96 -23.91 2.09
N ALA A 117 4.89 -22.59 2.24
CA ALA A 117 4.57 -21.92 3.49
C ALA A 117 3.34 -21.02 3.33
N GLN A 118 2.68 -20.64 4.42
CA GLN A 118 1.50 -19.77 4.43
C GLN A 118 1.71 -18.63 5.42
N LEU A 119 1.28 -17.41 5.05
CA LEU A 119 1.06 -16.35 6.03
C LEU A 119 -0.32 -16.60 6.66
N PRO A 120 -0.47 -16.87 7.97
CA PRO A 120 -1.78 -17.14 8.55
C PRO A 120 -2.74 -15.95 8.38
N THR A 121 -4.04 -16.23 8.20
CA THR A 121 -5.07 -15.17 8.09
C THR A 121 -5.11 -14.26 9.33
N ALA A 122 -4.90 -14.85 10.51
CA ALA A 122 -4.84 -14.16 11.80
C ALA A 122 -3.42 -13.68 12.18
N SER A 123 -2.49 -13.61 11.21
CA SER A 123 -1.13 -13.18 11.49
C SER A 123 -1.10 -11.75 12.06
N PRO A 124 -0.33 -11.50 13.13
CA PRO A 124 -0.13 -10.15 13.69
C PRO A 124 0.92 -9.35 12.90
N ALA A 125 1.49 -9.91 11.83
CA ALA A 125 2.47 -9.21 11.01
C ALA A 125 1.85 -7.93 10.43
N THR A 126 2.61 -6.84 10.43
CA THR A 126 2.14 -5.56 9.89
C THR A 126 2.31 -5.53 8.37
N PRO A 127 1.35 -4.94 7.62
CA PRO A 127 1.54 -4.66 6.21
C PRO A 127 2.81 -3.83 5.97
N GLY A 128 3.51 -4.08 4.87
CA GLY A 128 4.79 -3.47 4.52
C GLY A 128 6.01 -4.19 5.10
N THR A 129 5.82 -5.18 5.99
CA THR A 129 6.93 -6.00 6.50
C THR A 129 7.57 -6.81 5.36
N LEU A 130 8.90 -6.74 5.26
CA LEU A 130 9.68 -7.56 4.35
C LEU A 130 10.06 -8.89 5.02
N ILE A 131 9.63 -10.01 4.43
CA ILE A 131 9.98 -11.37 4.84
C ILE A 131 11.13 -11.85 3.97
N THR A 132 12.32 -11.96 4.54
CA THR A 132 13.51 -12.46 3.84
C THR A 132 13.77 -13.92 4.16
N ASN A 133 14.28 -14.68 3.20
CA ASN A 133 14.60 -16.09 3.41
C ASN A 133 15.92 -16.48 2.72
N ARG A 134 16.69 -17.37 3.35
CA ARG A 134 17.98 -17.86 2.86
C ARG A 134 18.24 -19.30 3.34
N GLY A 135 18.49 -20.20 2.40
CA GLY A 135 18.84 -21.59 2.69
C GLY A 135 20.35 -21.83 2.67
N TYR A 136 20.76 -23.02 3.10
CA TYR A 136 22.15 -23.44 3.16
C TYR A 136 22.30 -24.89 2.68
N VAL A 137 23.44 -25.18 2.06
CA VAL A 137 23.89 -26.54 1.75
C VAL A 137 25.23 -26.83 2.43
N LEU A 138 25.38 -28.00 3.02
CA LEU A 138 26.61 -28.57 3.51
C LEU A 138 26.89 -29.86 2.74
N TYR A 139 28.13 -30.08 2.31
CA TYR A 139 28.53 -31.31 1.64
C TYR A 139 30.03 -31.59 1.86
N ASP A 140 30.44 -32.83 1.61
CA ASP A 140 31.82 -33.26 1.83
C ASP A 140 32.83 -32.38 1.09
N LYS A 141 33.85 -31.92 1.83
CA LYS A 141 34.96 -31.06 1.35
C LYS A 141 34.53 -29.70 0.76
N GLY A 142 33.22 -29.41 0.68
CA GLY A 142 32.68 -28.12 0.25
C GLY A 142 32.39 -27.14 1.39
N GLY A 143 32.13 -27.68 2.58
CA GLY A 143 31.71 -26.90 3.75
C GLY A 143 30.30 -26.32 3.58
N LEU A 144 29.91 -25.45 4.52
CA LEU A 144 28.60 -24.79 4.50
C LEU A 144 28.60 -23.65 3.48
N LYS A 145 27.61 -23.65 2.58
CA LYS A 145 27.42 -22.63 1.56
C LYS A 145 25.99 -22.08 1.61
N PRO A 146 25.81 -20.76 1.65
CA PRO A 146 24.48 -20.16 1.65
C PRO A 146 23.93 -19.99 0.23
N SER A 147 22.61 -19.88 0.11
CA SER A 147 21.94 -19.43 -1.12
C SER A 147 22.01 -17.91 -1.28
N ASN A 148 21.45 -17.40 -2.38
CA ASN A 148 20.98 -16.02 -2.46
C ASN A 148 19.84 -15.75 -1.47
N TYR A 149 19.57 -14.47 -1.21
CA TYR A 149 18.36 -14.04 -0.53
C TYR A 149 17.18 -14.02 -1.51
N VAL A 150 16.01 -14.35 -0.98
CA VAL A 150 14.71 -14.02 -1.58
C VAL A 150 13.91 -13.21 -0.55
N ALA A 151 13.01 -12.36 -1.00
CA ALA A 151 12.27 -11.47 -0.12
C ALA A 151 10.84 -11.23 -0.61
N ASN A 152 9.93 -10.99 0.33
CA ASN A 152 8.50 -10.82 0.08
C ASN A 152 7.91 -9.73 0.95
N THR A 153 7.17 -8.80 0.37
CA THR A 153 6.50 -7.74 1.15
C THR A 153 5.09 -8.16 1.52
N ILE A 154 4.72 -8.04 2.80
CA ILE A 154 3.34 -8.28 3.22
C ILE A 154 2.44 -7.15 2.73
N VAL A 155 1.34 -7.48 2.07
CA VAL A 155 0.41 -6.50 1.50
C VAL A 155 -1.03 -6.78 1.90
N ALA A 156 -1.82 -5.72 2.06
CA ALA A 156 -3.27 -5.80 2.17
C ALA A 156 -3.90 -4.48 1.68
N PRO A 157 -5.02 -4.52 0.94
CA PRO A 157 -5.81 -3.33 0.69
C PRO A 157 -6.62 -2.93 1.93
N ALA A 158 -6.98 -1.66 2.01
CA ALA A 158 -7.94 -1.10 2.98
C ALA A 158 -8.58 0.12 2.33
N LEU A 159 -9.91 0.18 2.31
CA LEU A 159 -10.64 1.22 1.60
C LEU A 159 -11.08 2.30 2.60
N VAL A 160 -11.22 3.53 2.11
CA VAL A 160 -11.83 4.65 2.82
C VAL A 160 -12.61 5.45 1.79
N VAL A 161 -13.84 5.84 2.12
CA VAL A 161 -14.71 6.58 1.21
C VAL A 161 -15.05 7.95 1.80
N ASP A 162 -15.03 8.97 0.96
CA ASP A 162 -15.57 10.30 1.28
C ASP A 162 -16.58 10.71 0.23
N LYS A 163 -17.59 11.47 0.65
CA LYS A 163 -18.66 11.94 -0.24
C LYS A 163 -18.97 13.39 0.06
N GLN A 164 -19.00 14.19 -0.99
CA GLN A 164 -19.27 15.62 -0.92
C GLN A 164 -20.33 16.01 -1.94
N VAL A 165 -21.10 17.03 -1.57
CA VAL A 165 -22.03 17.73 -2.47
C VAL A 165 -21.58 19.18 -2.58
N ALA A 166 -21.58 19.72 -3.80
CA ALA A 166 -21.09 21.08 -4.04
C ALA A 166 -22.07 22.13 -3.51
N GLN A 167 -23.35 21.91 -3.75
CA GLN A 167 -24.47 22.75 -3.35
C GLN A 167 -24.86 22.50 -1.89
N LEU A 168 -25.30 23.56 -1.22
CA LEU A 168 -25.91 23.47 0.11
C LEU A 168 -27.40 23.13 0.03
N GLU A 169 -28.09 23.71 -0.95
CA GLU A 169 -29.50 23.54 -1.20
C GLU A 169 -29.78 23.40 -2.70
N ALA A 170 -30.92 22.81 -3.06
CA ALA A 170 -31.40 22.74 -4.43
C ALA A 170 -32.93 22.83 -4.53
N ALA A 171 -33.41 23.55 -5.54
CA ALA A 171 -34.81 23.59 -5.94
C ALA A 171 -35.14 22.46 -6.92
N ALA A 172 -36.43 22.19 -7.10
CA ALA A 172 -36.89 21.20 -8.08
C ALA A 172 -36.44 21.59 -9.51
N GLY A 173 -35.93 20.62 -10.26
CA GLY A 173 -35.39 20.77 -11.61
C GLY A 173 -33.87 21.03 -11.67
N GLU A 174 -33.25 21.47 -10.58
CA GLU A 174 -31.82 21.80 -10.54
C GLU A 174 -30.92 20.56 -10.59
N LEU A 175 -29.70 20.75 -11.10
CA LEU A 175 -28.64 19.74 -11.07
C LEU A 175 -27.75 19.97 -9.86
N VAL A 176 -27.47 18.88 -9.16
CA VAL A 176 -26.64 18.82 -7.96
C VAL A 176 -25.36 18.06 -8.27
N ASP A 177 -24.23 18.64 -7.92
CA ASP A 177 -22.90 18.09 -8.17
C ASP A 177 -22.40 17.30 -6.98
N TYR A 178 -22.17 16.01 -7.18
CA TYR A 178 -21.59 15.11 -6.19
C TYR A 178 -20.15 14.72 -6.56
N THR A 179 -19.32 14.59 -5.53
CA THR A 179 -17.96 14.06 -5.62
C THR A 179 -17.81 12.93 -4.61
N VAL A 180 -17.42 11.74 -5.08
CA VAL A 180 -17.07 10.59 -4.25
C VAL A 180 -15.58 10.34 -4.40
N THR A 181 -14.87 10.24 -3.29
CA THR A 181 -13.44 9.91 -3.26
C THR A 181 -13.27 8.54 -2.62
N VAL A 182 -12.74 7.58 -3.37
CA VAL A 182 -12.43 6.23 -2.90
C VAL A 182 -10.92 6.11 -2.79
N ARG A 183 -10.42 5.85 -1.58
CA ARG A 183 -8.99 5.73 -1.31
C ARG A 183 -8.67 4.30 -0.91
N ASN A 184 -7.58 3.77 -1.45
CA ASN A 184 -6.97 2.57 -0.88
C ASN A 184 -5.82 3.03 0.02
N VAL A 185 -6.06 3.06 1.34
CA VAL A 185 -5.05 3.45 2.34
C VAL A 185 -4.11 2.29 2.68
N GLY A 186 -4.45 1.07 2.24
CA GLY A 186 -3.59 -0.09 2.31
C GLY A 186 -2.46 -0.07 1.27
N ASN A 187 -1.50 -0.99 1.42
CA ASN A 187 -0.38 -1.15 0.48
C ASN A 187 -0.62 -2.25 -0.57
N GLY A 188 -1.68 -3.06 -0.40
CA GLY A 188 -2.09 -4.07 -1.37
C GLY A 188 -3.09 -3.55 -2.38
N ARG A 189 -3.19 -4.21 -3.52
CA ARG A 189 -4.15 -3.88 -4.59
C ARG A 189 -5.58 -4.28 -4.18
N ALA A 190 -6.53 -3.38 -4.40
CA ALA A 190 -7.96 -3.65 -4.30
C ALA A 190 -8.54 -3.95 -5.69
N GLU A 191 -9.29 -5.04 -5.81
CA GLU A 191 -9.87 -5.55 -7.05
C GLU A 191 -11.39 -5.58 -6.98
N ASN A 192 -12.05 -5.73 -8.13
CA ASN A 192 -13.51 -5.87 -8.22
C ASN A 192 -14.28 -4.81 -7.41
N LEU A 193 -13.84 -3.55 -7.52
CA LEU A 193 -14.47 -2.44 -6.80
C LEU A 193 -15.88 -2.19 -7.32
N LEU A 194 -16.85 -2.20 -6.41
CA LEU A 194 -18.26 -1.91 -6.69
C LEU A 194 -18.72 -0.74 -5.82
N LEU A 195 -19.11 0.36 -6.46
CA LEU A 195 -19.67 1.53 -5.81
C LEU A 195 -21.19 1.51 -5.92
N THR A 196 -21.88 1.67 -4.79
CA THR A 196 -23.34 1.82 -4.73
C THR A 196 -23.70 3.14 -4.10
N ASP A 197 -24.36 4.01 -4.84
CA ASP A 197 -24.81 5.32 -4.40
C ASP A 197 -26.33 5.36 -4.32
N THR A 198 -26.85 5.51 -3.10
CA THR A 198 -28.29 5.51 -2.80
C THR A 198 -28.78 6.95 -2.72
N LEU A 199 -29.19 7.47 -3.88
CA LEU A 199 -29.83 8.78 -3.97
C LEU A 199 -31.19 8.78 -3.22
N PRO A 200 -31.55 9.88 -2.54
CA PRO A 200 -32.89 10.08 -2.01
C PRO A 200 -33.95 9.93 -3.10
N ALA A 201 -35.16 9.47 -2.76
CA ALA A 201 -36.26 9.25 -3.72
C ALA A 201 -36.65 10.51 -4.53
N ASN A 202 -36.34 11.70 -3.99
CA ASN A 202 -36.57 12.99 -4.62
C ASN A 202 -35.46 13.40 -5.62
N MET A 203 -34.45 12.56 -5.83
CA MET A 203 -33.35 12.81 -6.75
C MET A 203 -33.24 11.68 -7.78
N ALA A 204 -32.79 12.03 -8.98
CA ALA A 204 -32.50 11.08 -10.04
C ALA A 204 -31.08 11.30 -10.56
N PHE A 205 -30.32 10.23 -10.77
CA PHE A 205 -29.00 10.32 -11.37
C PHE A 205 -29.09 10.84 -12.81
N GLU A 206 -28.28 11.85 -13.16
CA GLU A 206 -28.21 12.39 -14.53
C GLU A 206 -27.16 11.58 -15.31
N ALA A 207 -27.61 10.55 -16.02
CA ALA A 207 -26.74 9.66 -16.78
C ALA A 207 -25.88 10.42 -17.81
N GLY A 208 -24.65 9.96 -18.03
CA GLY A 208 -23.69 10.60 -18.94
C GLY A 208 -22.90 11.78 -18.35
N THR A 209 -23.18 12.16 -17.10
CA THR A 209 -22.43 13.23 -16.40
C THR A 209 -21.27 12.71 -15.55
N ALA A 210 -21.16 11.39 -15.38
CA ALA A 210 -20.13 10.79 -14.55
C ALA A 210 -18.74 10.97 -15.16
N GLN A 211 -17.77 11.30 -14.30
CA GLN A 211 -16.35 11.36 -14.64
C GLN A 211 -15.55 10.65 -13.56
N LEU A 212 -14.60 9.82 -13.97
CA LEU A 212 -13.65 9.16 -13.09
C LEU A 212 -12.27 9.78 -13.31
N ASN A 213 -11.67 10.30 -12.24
CA ASN A 213 -10.36 10.97 -12.28
C ASN A 213 -10.31 12.10 -13.33
N GLY A 214 -11.42 12.81 -13.52
CA GLY A 214 -11.54 13.92 -14.49
C GLY A 214 -11.76 13.50 -15.94
N ALA A 215 -11.87 12.20 -16.24
CA ALA A 215 -12.21 11.69 -17.57
C ALA A 215 -13.66 11.20 -17.62
N PRO A 216 -14.39 11.36 -18.74
CA PRO A 216 -15.73 10.81 -18.89
C PRO A 216 -15.80 9.33 -18.55
N PHE A 217 -16.80 8.93 -17.78
CA PHE A 217 -16.96 7.56 -17.31
C PHE A 217 -18.38 7.05 -17.58
N ALA A 218 -18.48 5.88 -18.20
CA ALA A 218 -19.76 5.29 -18.55
C ALA A 218 -20.42 4.67 -17.31
N ALA A 219 -21.30 5.44 -16.66
CA ALA A 219 -22.14 4.97 -15.57
C ALA A 219 -23.61 5.02 -16.01
N PRO A 220 -24.25 3.89 -16.37
CA PRO A 220 -25.68 3.86 -16.67
C PRO A 220 -26.54 3.94 -15.39
N SER A 221 -26.00 3.49 -14.26
CA SER A 221 -26.57 3.63 -12.92
C SER A 221 -25.45 3.80 -11.90
N LEU A 222 -25.80 4.22 -10.69
CA LEU A 222 -24.89 4.25 -9.54
C LEU A 222 -25.08 3.05 -8.61
N SER A 223 -25.84 2.02 -9.01
CA SER A 223 -26.07 0.83 -8.20
C SER A 223 -25.12 -0.29 -8.66
N GLY A 224 -24.08 -0.56 -7.86
CA GLY A 224 -23.04 -1.53 -8.22
C GLY A 224 -22.15 -1.10 -9.39
N LEU A 225 -21.84 0.20 -9.49
CA LEU A 225 -20.95 0.74 -10.50
C LEU A 225 -19.54 0.15 -10.34
N ALA A 226 -19.11 -0.63 -11.33
CA ALA A 226 -17.78 -1.22 -11.33
C ALA A 226 -16.72 -0.15 -11.56
N LEU A 227 -15.78 -0.01 -10.62
CA LEU A 227 -14.61 0.86 -10.75
C LEU A 227 -13.38 0.04 -11.15
N PRO A 228 -12.38 0.64 -11.83
CA PRO A 228 -11.10 0.01 -12.06
C PRO A 228 -10.46 -0.42 -10.73
N ALA A 229 -9.66 -1.49 -10.77
CA ALA A 229 -8.91 -1.92 -9.60
C ALA A 229 -7.94 -0.83 -9.13
N LEU A 230 -7.84 -0.64 -7.82
CA LEU A 230 -7.16 0.47 -7.17
C LEU A 230 -5.89 -0.03 -6.48
N PRO A 231 -4.68 0.30 -7.00
CA PRO A 231 -3.42 -0.01 -6.32
C PRO A 231 -3.36 0.55 -4.90
N GLY A 232 -2.47 -0.01 -4.07
CA GLY A 232 -2.23 0.50 -2.73
C GLY A 232 -1.80 1.97 -2.73
N VAL A 233 -2.24 2.73 -1.74
CA VAL A 233 -1.91 4.15 -1.53
C VAL A 233 -2.34 5.07 -2.69
N THR A 234 -3.36 4.66 -3.46
CA THR A 234 -3.91 5.46 -4.56
C THR A 234 -5.38 5.83 -4.34
N THR A 235 -5.92 6.68 -5.22
CA THR A 235 -7.26 7.26 -5.07
C THR A 235 -8.00 7.28 -6.41
N HIS A 236 -9.30 6.99 -6.35
CA HIS A 236 -10.27 7.32 -7.38
C HIS A 236 -11.15 8.49 -6.94
N THR A 237 -11.43 9.41 -7.86
CA THR A 237 -12.40 10.49 -7.66
C THR A 237 -13.48 10.37 -8.73
N LEU A 238 -14.69 10.01 -8.30
CA LEU A 238 -15.88 9.97 -9.15
C LEU A 238 -16.67 11.27 -8.93
N THR A 239 -16.90 12.03 -9.99
CA THR A 239 -17.84 13.17 -9.98
C THR A 239 -19.05 12.83 -10.82
N TYR A 240 -20.24 13.24 -10.41
CA TYR A 240 -21.45 13.09 -11.21
C TYR A 240 -22.51 14.13 -10.83
N LYS A 241 -23.54 14.28 -11.67
CA LYS A 241 -24.70 15.12 -11.38
C LYS A 241 -25.93 14.29 -11.08
N ALA A 242 -26.76 14.78 -10.16
CA ALA A 242 -28.11 14.27 -9.92
C ALA A 242 -29.11 15.41 -10.07
N ARG A 243 -30.26 15.13 -10.67
CA ARG A 243 -31.37 16.06 -10.80
C ARG A 243 -32.27 15.99 -9.58
N MET A 244 -32.59 17.15 -9.03
CA MET A 244 -33.62 17.27 -8.00
C MET A 244 -35.01 17.17 -8.65
N VAL A 245 -35.72 16.07 -8.43
CA VAL A 245 -37.04 15.82 -9.04
C VAL A 245 -38.12 16.64 -8.33
N SER A 246 -38.06 16.69 -7.00
CA SER A 246 -38.93 17.53 -6.17
C SER A 246 -38.18 18.01 -4.94
N ALA A 247 -38.47 19.21 -4.46
CA ALA A 247 -37.78 19.78 -3.30
C ALA A 247 -38.79 20.46 -2.37
N GLU A 248 -38.76 20.09 -1.10
CA GLU A 248 -39.57 20.69 -0.04
C GLU A 248 -38.70 21.65 0.77
N SER A 249 -39.24 22.82 1.11
CA SER A 249 -38.48 23.86 1.80
C SER A 249 -37.97 23.37 3.16
N GLY A 250 -36.66 23.50 3.37
CA GLY A 250 -36.00 23.11 4.62
C GLY A 250 -35.83 21.61 4.85
N VAL A 251 -36.26 20.75 3.93
CA VAL A 251 -36.11 19.29 4.08
C VAL A 251 -34.66 18.87 3.85
N ARG A 252 -34.17 17.96 4.69
CA ARG A 252 -32.83 17.38 4.61
C ARG A 252 -32.84 16.13 3.73
N TYR A 253 -32.02 16.13 2.69
CA TYR A 253 -31.81 15.03 1.76
C TYR A 253 -30.42 14.41 2.01
N LEU A 254 -30.40 13.16 2.48
CA LEU A 254 -29.17 12.43 2.76
C LEU A 254 -28.84 11.48 1.61
N ASN A 255 -27.74 11.73 0.92
CA ASN A 255 -27.25 10.84 -0.11
C ASN A 255 -26.09 9.99 0.43
N THR A 256 -26.17 8.67 0.36
CA THR A 256 -25.18 7.75 0.95
C THR A 256 -24.56 6.88 -0.13
N VAL A 257 -23.23 6.83 -0.15
CA VAL A 257 -22.45 5.93 -0.99
C VAL A 257 -21.81 4.84 -0.14
N GLN A 258 -21.68 3.65 -0.70
CA GLN A 258 -20.91 2.54 -0.15
C GLN A 258 -20.00 1.98 -1.24
N VAL A 259 -18.80 1.54 -0.87
CA VAL A 259 -17.89 0.84 -1.77
C VAL A 259 -17.56 -0.54 -1.19
N THR A 260 -17.45 -1.53 -2.05
CA THR A 260 -16.92 -2.85 -1.69
C THR A 260 -15.83 -3.24 -2.68
N GLY A 261 -14.98 -4.18 -2.28
CA GLY A 261 -13.92 -4.71 -3.14
C GLY A 261 -13.41 -6.05 -2.64
N MET A 262 -12.47 -6.61 -3.40
CA MET A 262 -11.78 -7.86 -3.08
C MET A 262 -10.26 -7.63 -3.00
N ASP A 263 -9.57 -8.43 -2.20
CA ASP A 263 -8.12 -8.53 -2.25
C ASP A 263 -7.65 -9.41 -3.43
N SER A 264 -6.32 -9.56 -3.57
CA SER A 264 -5.70 -10.36 -4.63
C SER A 264 -6.05 -11.86 -4.62
N ARG A 265 -6.77 -12.34 -3.59
CA ARG A 265 -7.24 -13.73 -3.46
C ARG A 265 -8.74 -13.85 -3.78
N GLY A 266 -9.40 -12.75 -4.10
CA GLY A 266 -10.85 -12.70 -4.29
C GLY A 266 -11.64 -12.72 -2.97
N LEU A 267 -11.01 -12.46 -1.83
CA LEU A 267 -11.73 -12.30 -0.56
C LEU A 267 -12.15 -10.85 -0.38
N ALA A 268 -13.32 -10.64 0.23
CA ALA A 268 -13.83 -9.30 0.49
C ALA A 268 -12.84 -8.49 1.35
N ILE A 269 -12.64 -7.23 0.99
CA ILE A 269 -11.94 -6.26 1.82
C ILE A 269 -12.85 -5.97 3.03
N PRO A 270 -12.34 -6.08 4.27
CA PRO A 270 -13.12 -5.74 5.45
C PRO A 270 -13.47 -4.25 5.45
N ALA A 271 -14.69 -3.93 5.88
CA ALA A 271 -15.16 -2.54 5.95
C ALA A 271 -14.46 -1.69 7.02
N ASP A 272 -13.82 -2.34 7.99
CA ASP A 272 -12.91 -1.72 8.96
C ASP A 272 -11.64 -2.59 9.02
N ALA A 273 -10.54 -2.05 8.51
CA ALA A 273 -9.21 -2.65 8.62
C ALA A 273 -8.28 -1.85 9.55
N SER A 274 -8.81 -1.05 10.47
CA SER A 274 -8.07 -0.21 11.43
C SER A 274 -7.01 -0.99 12.24
N ALA A 275 -7.28 -2.27 12.53
CA ALA A 275 -6.34 -3.17 13.19
C ALA A 275 -5.02 -3.38 12.43
N ARG A 276 -5.03 -3.17 11.11
CA ARG A 276 -3.86 -3.29 10.22
C ARG A 276 -3.42 -1.94 9.65
N PHE A 277 -4.36 -1.02 9.47
CA PHE A 277 -4.13 0.30 8.90
C PHE A 277 -4.84 1.35 9.75
N ALA A 278 -4.12 2.00 10.67
CA ALA A 278 -4.72 3.03 11.53
C ALA A 278 -5.34 4.23 10.77
N ALA A 279 -5.01 4.40 9.49
CA ALA A 279 -5.59 5.40 8.60
C ALA A 279 -6.97 4.99 8.05
N ASP A 280 -7.32 3.71 8.15
CA ASP A 280 -8.66 3.21 7.86
C ASP A 280 -9.52 3.43 9.10
N THR A 281 -10.17 4.59 9.15
CA THR A 281 -11.11 4.98 10.21
C THR A 281 -12.56 4.91 9.73
N ASP A 282 -12.77 4.41 8.51
CA ASP A 282 -14.09 4.17 7.94
C ASP A 282 -14.58 2.84 8.52
N ALA A 283 -15.81 2.80 9.05
CA ALA A 283 -16.30 1.60 9.72
C ALA A 283 -17.11 0.71 8.77
N ASP A 284 -17.58 1.28 7.66
CA ASP A 284 -18.56 0.70 6.77
C ASP A 284 -18.26 0.91 5.28
N ASP A 285 -17.07 1.43 4.95
CA ASP A 285 -16.67 1.87 3.60
C ASP A 285 -17.76 2.76 2.97
N ALA A 286 -18.37 3.62 3.79
CA ALA A 286 -19.52 4.40 3.42
C ALA A 286 -19.41 5.87 3.83
N ALA A 287 -19.95 6.74 2.99
CA ALA A 287 -19.96 8.17 3.25
C ALA A 287 -21.29 8.79 2.82
N SER A 288 -21.67 9.85 3.52
CA SER A 288 -22.90 10.58 3.24
C SER A 288 -22.65 12.05 2.98
N ALA A 289 -23.40 12.62 2.05
CA ALA A 289 -23.48 14.04 1.80
C ALA A 289 -24.90 14.55 2.06
N ILE A 290 -25.00 15.73 2.68
CA ILE A 290 -26.27 16.35 3.05
C ILE A 290 -26.56 17.52 2.11
N LEU A 291 -27.73 17.52 1.52
CA LEU A 291 -28.31 18.62 0.74
C LEU A 291 -29.63 19.04 1.38
N TYR A 292 -29.97 20.32 1.32
CA TYR A 292 -31.28 20.80 1.75
C TYR A 292 -32.17 21.16 0.55
N GLY A 293 -33.49 21.09 0.73
CA GLY A 293 -34.40 21.84 -0.14
C GLY A 293 -34.31 23.34 0.14
N PRO A 294 -35.02 24.20 -0.62
CA PRO A 294 -34.89 25.65 -0.49
C PRO A 294 -35.05 26.13 0.95
N LEU A 295 -34.06 26.83 1.48
CA LEU A 295 -34.02 27.42 2.81
C LEU A 295 -34.59 28.83 2.78
N VAL A 296 -35.05 29.28 3.95
CA VAL A 296 -35.40 30.68 4.17
C VAL A 296 -34.17 31.38 4.74
N TRP A 297 -33.67 32.39 4.03
CA TRP A 297 -32.45 33.09 4.42
C TRP A 297 -32.77 34.38 5.18
N ASP A 298 -32.31 34.44 6.42
CA ASP A 298 -32.30 35.67 7.21
C ASP A 298 -30.89 36.28 7.19
N ASN A 299 -30.81 37.52 6.74
CA ASN A 299 -29.55 38.25 6.58
C ASN A 299 -29.41 39.32 7.65
N GLU A 300 -28.20 39.46 8.17
CA GLU A 300 -27.83 40.51 9.13
C GLU A 300 -26.41 40.96 8.83
N SER A 301 -26.16 42.27 8.90
CA SER A 301 -24.82 42.82 8.80
C SER A 301 -24.34 43.26 10.17
N ILE A 302 -23.18 42.76 10.59
CA ILE A 302 -22.53 43.13 11.85
C ILE A 302 -21.27 43.93 11.51
N PHE A 303 -21.10 45.08 12.13
CA PHE A 303 -19.88 45.89 11.99
C PHE A 303 -19.06 45.74 13.26
N VAL A 304 -17.82 45.31 13.12
CA VAL A 304 -16.86 45.26 14.21
C VAL A 304 -15.81 46.31 13.94
N ALA A 305 -15.78 47.34 14.79
CA ALA A 305 -14.76 48.36 14.79
C ALA A 305 -13.76 48.05 15.91
N PHE A 306 -12.49 47.99 15.55
CA PHE A 306 -11.36 48.02 16.47
C PHE A 306 -10.75 49.40 16.36
N GLU A 307 -10.81 50.14 17.46
CA GLU A 307 -10.08 51.39 17.68
C GLU A 307 -9.11 51.16 18.84
N ASP A 308 -7.90 51.72 18.76
CA ASP A 308 -7.04 51.80 19.94
C ASP A 308 -7.32 53.09 20.70
N LEU A 309 -7.40 53.02 22.04
CA LEU A 309 -7.88 54.11 22.88
C LEU A 309 -6.81 55.21 23.12
N LYS A 310 -5.87 55.44 22.22
CA LYS A 310 -4.75 56.35 22.48
C LYS A 310 -5.04 57.81 22.09
N ASN A 311 -5.34 58.60 23.13
CA ASN A 311 -5.40 60.06 23.19
C ASN A 311 -6.69 60.76 22.67
N VAL A 312 -7.74 60.69 23.50
CA VAL A 312 -8.69 61.79 23.78
C VAL A 312 -9.14 62.66 22.58
N GLY A 313 -10.01 62.10 21.76
CA GLY A 313 -10.89 62.81 20.84
C GLY A 313 -11.78 61.80 20.12
N TRP A 314 -13.08 62.05 20.03
CA TRP A 314 -13.98 61.16 19.29
C TRP A 314 -13.58 61.20 17.80
N SER A 315 -12.90 60.18 17.29
CA SER A 315 -12.54 59.92 15.87
C SER A 315 -11.18 60.42 15.38
N ASP A 316 -10.07 59.78 15.74
CA ASP A 316 -8.77 60.00 15.06
C ASP A 316 -8.44 58.98 13.96
N TRP A 317 -9.27 57.96 13.72
CA TRP A 317 -9.21 57.02 12.57
C TRP A 317 -7.78 56.81 12.05
N ASP A 318 -6.92 56.25 12.90
CA ASP A 318 -5.47 56.31 12.71
C ASP A 318 -4.88 54.96 12.23
N TYR A 319 -3.57 54.81 12.35
CA TYR A 319 -2.80 53.74 11.72
C TYR A 319 -3.11 52.32 12.20
N ASN A 320 -3.83 52.15 13.32
CA ASN A 320 -4.14 50.83 13.91
C ASN A 320 -5.62 50.48 13.94
N ASP A 321 -6.47 51.28 13.28
CA ASP A 321 -7.91 51.02 13.27
C ASP A 321 -8.32 50.00 12.21
N PHE A 322 -9.36 49.25 12.52
CA PHE A 322 -9.90 48.23 11.63
C PHE A 322 -11.41 48.15 11.75
N ILE A 323 -12.11 48.33 10.63
CA ILE A 323 -13.53 48.02 10.54
C ILE A 323 -13.70 46.81 9.63
N VAL A 324 -14.36 45.79 10.14
CA VAL A 324 -14.86 44.68 9.33
C VAL A 324 -16.38 44.65 9.37
N LYS A 325 -16.99 44.56 8.20
CA LYS A 325 -18.38 44.18 8.03
C LYS A 325 -18.44 42.66 7.89
N ILE A 326 -19.35 42.06 8.63
CA ILE A 326 -19.63 40.63 8.64
C ILE A 326 -21.09 40.47 8.22
N ASP A 327 -21.32 40.05 6.98
CA ASP A 327 -22.65 39.65 6.54
C ASP A 327 -22.90 38.21 6.97
N VAL A 328 -23.90 38.04 7.83
CA VAL A 328 -24.33 36.76 8.36
C VAL A 328 -25.65 36.39 7.70
N ALA A 329 -25.63 35.35 6.86
CA ALA A 329 -26.84 34.74 6.33
C ALA A 329 -27.12 33.42 7.08
N ARG A 330 -28.31 33.29 7.65
CA ARG A 330 -28.77 32.09 8.37
C ARG A 330 -29.82 31.41 7.50
N GLY A 331 -29.48 30.26 6.93
CA GLY A 331 -30.39 29.43 6.16
C GLY A 331 -31.22 28.59 7.12
N LYS A 332 -32.52 28.87 7.22
CA LYS A 332 -33.45 28.23 8.15
C LYS A 332 -34.30 27.17 7.46
N THR A 333 -34.55 26.09 8.19
CA THR A 333 -35.60 25.11 7.86
C THR A 333 -36.98 25.73 8.03
N SER A 334 -38.01 25.07 7.52
CA SER A 334 -39.41 25.46 7.71
C SER A 334 -39.84 25.48 9.19
N SER A 335 -39.17 24.73 10.07
CA SER A 335 -39.37 24.76 11.52
C SER A 335 -38.59 25.87 12.25
N GLY A 336 -37.84 26.71 11.51
CA GLY A 336 -37.02 27.80 12.06
C GLY A 336 -35.65 27.38 12.58
N GLY A 337 -35.27 26.11 12.45
CA GLY A 337 -33.93 25.62 12.81
C GLY A 337 -32.88 26.11 11.83
N VAL A 338 -31.69 26.48 12.29
CA VAL A 338 -30.59 26.89 11.41
C VAL A 338 -29.95 25.65 10.79
N ALA A 339 -30.12 25.48 9.48
CA ALA A 339 -29.51 24.40 8.69
C ALA A 339 -28.16 24.81 8.09
N ALA A 340 -27.97 26.12 7.85
CA ALA A 340 -26.77 26.64 7.24
C ALA A 340 -26.41 28.04 7.73
N LEU A 341 -25.12 28.35 7.67
CA LEU A 341 -24.57 29.66 7.98
C LEU A 341 -23.62 30.08 6.86
N ARG A 342 -23.85 31.26 6.29
CA ARG A 342 -22.91 31.93 5.40
C ARG A 342 -22.38 33.17 6.10
N LEU A 343 -21.06 33.33 6.06
CA LEU A 343 -20.36 34.44 6.68
C LEU A 343 -19.45 35.06 5.64
N ASP A 344 -19.80 36.26 5.19
CA ASP A 344 -19.01 37.03 4.25
C ASP A 344 -18.34 38.19 5.01
N TYR A 345 -17.01 38.25 4.94
CA TYR A 345 -16.19 39.25 5.62
C TYR A 345 -15.71 40.30 4.61
N GLU A 346 -15.96 41.57 4.92
CA GLU A 346 -15.54 42.71 4.12
C GLU A 346 -14.77 43.68 5.01
N ALA A 347 -13.47 43.86 4.72
CA ALA A 347 -12.68 44.90 5.38
C ALA A 347 -13.12 46.26 4.83
N MET A 348 -13.74 47.08 5.67
CA MET A 348 -14.27 48.39 5.27
C MET A 348 -13.28 49.52 5.44
N ALA A 349 -12.41 49.41 6.45
CA ALA A 349 -11.32 50.35 6.70
C ALA A 349 -10.18 49.62 7.39
N ARG A 350 -8.94 50.00 7.05
CA ARG A 350 -7.72 49.52 7.72
C ARG A 350 -6.68 50.63 7.81
N GLY A 351 -6.00 50.73 8.94
CA GLY A 351 -4.79 51.51 9.08
C GLY A 351 -3.62 50.95 8.25
N ALA A 352 -2.65 51.80 7.90
CA ALA A 352 -1.63 51.49 6.90
C ALA A 352 -0.41 50.70 7.42
N ALA A 353 -0.28 50.47 8.73
CA ALA A 353 0.97 50.03 9.34
C ALA A 353 1.00 48.57 9.85
N TYR A 354 -0.13 47.85 9.83
CA TYR A 354 -0.23 46.52 10.45
C TYR A 354 -0.90 45.48 9.54
N ASP A 355 -0.42 44.23 9.65
CA ASP A 355 -1.09 43.06 9.07
C ASP A 355 -2.32 42.71 9.91
N HIS A 356 -3.50 43.13 9.45
CA HIS A 356 -4.76 42.74 10.07
C HIS A 356 -5.08 41.28 9.74
N ARG A 357 -5.22 40.45 10.76
CA ARG A 357 -5.58 39.03 10.62
C ARG A 357 -6.91 38.75 11.31
N PHE A 358 -7.86 38.20 10.55
CA PHE A 358 -9.10 37.66 11.10
C PHE A 358 -8.96 36.14 11.31
N LEU A 359 -9.07 35.70 12.56
CA LEU A 359 -9.02 34.28 12.95
C LEU A 359 -10.40 33.86 13.44
N HIS A 360 -11.21 33.25 12.57
CA HIS A 360 -12.48 32.68 12.99
C HIS A 360 -12.32 31.24 13.44
N ARG A 361 -12.74 30.94 14.67
CA ARG A 361 -12.95 29.55 15.14
C ARG A 361 -14.44 29.36 15.37
N LEU A 362 -15.09 28.64 14.45
CA LEU A 362 -16.46 28.18 14.63
C LEU A 362 -16.43 26.80 15.28
N PRO A 363 -16.82 26.66 16.56
CA PRO A 363 -17.04 25.34 17.13
C PRO A 363 -18.29 24.76 16.48
N VAL A 364 -18.10 23.77 15.62
CA VAL A 364 -19.22 23.12 14.95
C VAL A 364 -19.30 21.68 15.41
N PHE A 365 -20.41 21.37 16.05
CA PHE A 365 -20.71 20.03 16.51
C PHE A 365 -21.47 19.30 15.40
N GLY A 366 -21.01 18.12 14.99
CA GLY A 366 -21.77 17.24 14.08
C GLY A 366 -21.39 17.25 12.59
N GLY A 367 -20.20 17.73 12.21
CA GLY A 367 -19.68 17.56 10.84
C GLY A 367 -20.38 18.45 9.80
N GLY A 368 -20.02 19.74 9.78
CA GLY A 368 -20.39 20.68 8.71
C GLY A 368 -19.26 20.85 7.69
N ARG A 369 -19.61 21.30 6.48
CA ARG A 369 -18.66 21.74 5.45
C ARG A 369 -18.38 23.23 5.61
N TYR A 370 -17.10 23.64 5.54
CA TYR A 370 -16.69 25.04 5.60
C TYR A 370 -15.92 25.40 4.34
N THR A 371 -16.26 26.55 3.76
CA THR A 371 -15.52 27.14 2.64
C THR A 371 -15.05 28.51 3.09
N LEU A 372 -13.73 28.70 3.21
CA LEU A 372 -13.15 30.02 3.43
C LEU A 372 -12.76 30.60 2.07
N ALA A 373 -13.48 31.62 1.63
CA ALA A 373 -13.10 32.42 0.47
C ALA A 373 -12.56 33.77 0.96
N VAL A 374 -11.26 34.01 0.72
CA VAL A 374 -10.65 35.31 0.96
C VAL A 374 -10.66 36.08 -0.37
N ARG A 375 -11.33 37.22 -0.41
CA ARG A 375 -11.31 38.14 -1.55
C ARG A 375 -10.60 39.41 -1.12
N ASN A 376 -9.59 39.83 -1.87
CA ASN A 376 -9.15 41.22 -1.81
C ASN A 376 -10.17 42.06 -2.59
N ALA A 377 -10.58 43.19 -2.01
CA ALA A 377 -11.27 44.23 -2.76
C ALA A 377 -10.32 44.88 -3.77
#